data_AF-A0A2M8EXY6-F1
#
_entry.id   AF-A0A2M8EXY6-F1
#
_cell.length_a   1.000
_cell.length_b   1.000
_cell.length_c   1.000
_cell.angle_alpha   90.00
_cell.angle_beta   90.00
_cell.angle_gamma   90.00
#
_symmetry.space_group_name_H-M   'P 1'
#
loop_
_entity.id
_entity.type
_entity.pdbx_description
1 polymer ?
#
loop_
_entity_poly.entity_id
_entity_poly.type
_entity_poly.pdbx_seq_one_letter_code
_entity_poly.pdbx_strand_id
1 'polypeptide(L)'
;MNKQFYTHLIDIKDLKVDLEKIEISPHEHQELLTIAHKTIHHIVIDIVLTELDEKEKKIFLSNLSKDDHTLIWSHLKERVENIDEKIKVASRTIIEELRRDLDEVKNSL
;
A
#
# COMPACT_ATOMS: atom_id res chain seq x y z
N MET A 1 -1.93 -2.51 -13.62
CA MET A 1 -1.29 -1.84 -12.48
C MET A 1 0.13 -2.39 -12.35
N ASN A 2 1.16 -1.54 -12.34
CA ASN A 2 2.55 -2.01 -12.25
C ASN A 2 2.79 -2.65 -10.89
N LYS A 3 3.59 -3.72 -10.87
CA LYS A 3 4.06 -4.32 -9.62
C LYS A 3 4.89 -3.26 -8.90
N GLN A 4 4.52 -2.99 -7.66
CA GLN A 4 5.27 -2.09 -6.79
C GLN A 4 6.36 -2.90 -6.08
N PHE A 5 7.45 -2.24 -5.66
CA PHE A 5 8.56 -2.93 -4.98
C PHE A 5 8.11 -3.73 -3.75
N TYR A 6 7.04 -3.27 -3.08
CA TYR A 6 6.46 -3.88 -1.87
C TYR A 6 5.30 -4.84 -2.14
N THR A 7 4.90 -5.09 -3.40
CA THR A 7 3.70 -5.90 -3.71
C THR A 7 3.74 -7.30 -3.08
N HIS A 8 4.92 -7.88 -2.85
CA HIS A 8 5.09 -9.19 -2.24
C HIS A 8 4.83 -9.21 -0.72
N LEU A 9 4.73 -8.05 -0.07
CA LEU A 9 4.50 -7.92 1.38
C LEU A 9 3.04 -7.74 1.74
N ILE A 10 2.19 -7.39 0.78
CA ILE A 10 0.81 -6.97 1.02
C ILE A 10 -0.14 -7.92 0.28
N ASP A 11 -1.15 -8.40 1.00
CA ASP A 11 -2.28 -9.12 0.41
C ASP A 11 -3.57 -8.30 0.62
N ILE A 12 -4.28 -8.01 -0.48
CA ILE A 12 -5.54 -7.27 -0.48
C ILE A 12 -6.75 -8.16 -0.82
N LYS A 13 -6.58 -9.48 -0.85
CA LYS A 13 -7.66 -10.42 -1.18
C LYS A 13 -8.86 -10.27 -0.26
N ASP A 14 -8.64 -10.10 1.03
CA ASP A 14 -9.74 -9.97 1.99
C ASP A 14 -10.59 -8.74 1.69
N LEU A 15 -9.97 -7.62 1.32
CA LEU A 15 -10.68 -6.40 0.89
C LEU A 15 -11.49 -6.65 -0.39
N LYS A 16 -10.96 -7.40 -1.36
CA LYS A 16 -11.71 -7.77 -2.57
C LYS A 16 -12.94 -8.61 -2.24
N VAL A 17 -12.79 -9.60 -1.38
CA VAL A 17 -13.88 -10.47 -0.93
C VAL A 17 -14.95 -9.66 -0.20
N ASP A 18 -14.56 -8.66 0.58
CA ASP A 18 -15.52 -7.79 1.28
C ASP A 18 -16.24 -6.82 0.33
N LEU A 19 -15.54 -6.27 -0.67
CA LEU A 19 -16.16 -5.45 -1.72
C LEU A 19 -17.17 -6.23 -2.58
N GLU A 20 -16.91 -7.51 -2.86
CA GLU A 20 -17.84 -8.38 -3.62
C GLU A 20 -19.17 -8.64 -2.86
N LYS A 21 -19.21 -8.40 -1.54
CA LYS A 21 -20.42 -8.58 -0.72
C LYS A 21 -21.35 -7.38 -0.74
N ILE A 22 -20.97 -6.28 -1.38
CA ILE A 22 -21.75 -5.05 -1.46
C ILE A 22 -22.39 -4.97 -2.85
N GLU A 23 -23.66 -4.62 -2.92
CA GLU A 23 -24.40 -4.45 -4.19
C GLU A 23 -24.05 -3.11 -4.86
N ILE A 24 -22.85 -3.03 -5.42
CA ILE A 24 -22.38 -1.89 -6.25
C ILE A 24 -22.13 -2.32 -7.69
N SER A 25 -22.06 -1.34 -8.59
CA SER A 25 -21.73 -1.63 -9.98
C SER A 25 -20.29 -2.15 -10.12
N PRO A 26 -19.99 -2.95 -11.17
CA PRO A 26 -18.62 -3.40 -11.43
C PRO A 26 -17.62 -2.25 -11.61
N HIS A 27 -18.08 -1.10 -12.12
CA HIS A 27 -17.28 0.10 -12.26
C HIS A 27 -16.90 0.69 -10.90
N GLU A 28 -17.88 0.89 -10.01
CA GLU A 28 -17.65 1.38 -8.64
C GLU A 28 -16.71 0.44 -7.87
N HIS A 29 -16.89 -0.87 -8.04
CA HIS A 29 -16.01 -1.86 -7.45
C HIS A 29 -14.55 -1.71 -7.90
N GLN A 30 -14.31 -1.48 -9.20
CA GLN A 30 -12.97 -1.24 -9.74
C GLN A 30 -12.37 0.10 -9.27
N GLU A 31 -13.19 1.14 -9.15
CA GLU A 31 -12.76 2.44 -8.64
C GLU A 31 -12.35 2.34 -7.16
N LEU A 32 -13.14 1.66 -6.31
CA LEU A 32 -12.79 1.45 -4.90
C LEU A 32 -11.48 0.66 -4.74
N LEU A 33 -11.27 -0.38 -5.55
CA LEU A 33 -9.98 -1.09 -5.56
C LEU A 33 -8.82 -0.20 -6.00
N THR A 34 -9.05 0.66 -6.99
CA THR A 34 -8.05 1.60 -7.47
C THR A 34 -7.69 2.62 -6.39
N ILE A 35 -8.69 3.12 -5.67
CA ILE A 35 -8.50 4.02 -4.52
C ILE A 35 -7.70 3.30 -3.43
N ALA A 36 -8.10 2.10 -3.02
CA ALA A 36 -7.40 1.31 -2.01
C ALA A 36 -5.92 1.11 -2.37
N HIS A 37 -5.64 0.73 -3.63
CA HIS A 37 -4.28 0.56 -4.12
C HIS A 37 -3.45 1.86 -4.08
N LYS A 38 -4.03 2.99 -4.48
CA LYS A 38 -3.35 4.30 -4.41
C LYS A 38 -3.11 4.74 -2.98
N THR A 39 -4.07 4.55 -2.08
CA THR A 39 -3.95 4.88 -0.67
C THR A 39 -2.83 4.08 -0.02
N ILE A 40 -2.80 2.76 -0.23
CA ILE A 40 -1.71 1.90 0.23
C ILE A 40 -0.36 2.38 -0.34
N HIS A 41 -0.32 2.71 -1.63
CA HIS A 41 0.93 3.21 -2.24
C HIS A 41 1.44 4.47 -1.58
N HIS A 42 0.60 5.49 -1.43
CA HIS A 42 1.00 6.74 -0.80
C HIS A 42 1.52 6.52 0.62
N ILE A 43 0.87 5.66 1.40
CA ILE A 43 1.25 5.40 2.79
C ILE A 43 2.56 4.63 2.90
N VAL A 44 2.79 3.66 2.02
CA VAL A 44 4.09 2.97 1.97
C VAL A 44 5.21 3.95 1.60
N ILE A 45 4.98 4.83 0.62
CA ILE A 45 5.96 5.85 0.24
C ILE A 45 6.21 6.82 1.41
N ASP A 46 5.16 7.28 2.08
CA ASP A 46 5.27 8.20 3.21
C ASP A 46 6.11 7.60 4.35
N ILE A 47 5.80 6.36 4.76
CA ILE A 47 6.55 5.66 5.81
C ILE A 47 8.02 5.51 5.44
N VAL A 48 8.30 5.06 4.22
CA VAL A 48 9.67 4.96 3.75
C VAL A 48 10.39 6.31 3.83
N LEU A 49 9.74 7.39 3.39
CA LEU A 49 10.35 8.71 3.44
C LEU A 49 10.55 9.20 4.88
N THR A 50 9.63 8.92 5.81
CA THR A 50 9.77 9.33 7.23
C THR A 50 10.94 8.67 7.94
N GLU A 51 11.36 7.49 7.48
CA GLU A 51 12.46 6.71 8.06
C GLU A 51 13.85 7.10 7.49
N LEU A 52 13.87 7.89 6.42
CA LEU A 52 15.09 8.27 5.71
C LEU A 52 15.46 9.72 6.01
N ASP A 53 16.76 10.01 6.08
CA ASP A 53 17.24 11.38 6.06
C ASP A 53 17.11 12.02 4.65
N GLU A 54 17.33 13.33 4.54
CA GLU A 54 17.16 14.08 3.29
C GLU A 54 18.03 13.57 2.12
N LYS A 55 19.22 13.02 2.41
CA LYS A 55 20.09 12.47 1.38
C LYS A 55 19.53 11.13 0.91
N GLU A 56 19.16 10.27 1.84
CA GLU A 56 18.67 8.94 1.53
C GLU A 56 17.26 8.96 0.89
N LYS A 57 16.42 9.95 1.21
CA LYS A 57 15.15 10.23 0.51
C LYS A 57 15.35 10.46 -0.98
N LYS A 58 16.35 11.28 -1.37
CA LYS A 58 16.64 11.58 -2.79
C LYS A 58 17.08 10.33 -3.55
N ILE A 59 17.88 9.48 -2.91
CA ILE A 59 18.32 8.21 -3.49
C ILE A 59 17.11 7.29 -3.69
N PHE A 60 16.27 7.14 -2.67
CA PHE A 60 15.04 6.34 -2.76
C PHE A 60 14.14 6.82 -3.90
N LEU A 61 13.84 8.13 -3.99
CA LEU A 61 13.00 8.69 -5.05
C LEU A 61 13.61 8.51 -6.45
N SER A 62 14.94 8.56 -6.58
CA SER A 62 15.62 8.28 -7.85
C SER A 62 15.53 6.81 -8.25
N ASN A 63 15.60 5.88 -7.30
CA ASN A 63 15.43 4.45 -7.57
C ASN A 63 13.97 4.14 -7.89
N LEU A 64 13.03 4.79 -7.20
CA LEU A 64 11.59 4.68 -7.45
C LEU A 64 11.20 5.16 -8.84
N SER A 65 11.73 6.29 -9.31
CA SER A 65 11.43 6.81 -10.65
C SER A 65 11.99 5.94 -11.79
N LYS A 66 12.96 5.07 -11.49
CA LYS A 66 13.53 4.08 -12.41
C LYS A 66 12.85 2.71 -12.34
N ASP A 67 11.90 2.54 -11.42
CA ASP A 67 11.23 1.25 -11.13
C ASP A 67 12.21 0.10 -10.78
N ASP A 68 13.38 0.44 -10.19
CA ASP A 68 14.40 -0.56 -9.84
C ASP A 68 14.15 -1.12 -8.43
N HIS A 69 13.33 -2.17 -8.35
CA HIS A 69 12.93 -2.76 -7.07
C HIS A 69 14.12 -3.34 -6.30
N THR A 70 15.15 -3.84 -6.99
CA THR A 70 16.33 -4.43 -6.34
C THR A 70 17.12 -3.36 -5.62
N LEU A 71 17.38 -2.23 -6.29
CA LEU A 71 18.08 -1.10 -5.68
C LEU A 71 17.25 -0.42 -4.58
N ILE A 72 15.93 -0.32 -4.74
CA ILE A 72 15.05 0.16 -3.67
C ILE A 72 15.23 -0.72 -2.43
N TRP A 73 15.12 -2.04 -2.55
CA TRP A 73 15.23 -2.94 -1.40
C TRP A 73 16.60 -2.96 -0.76
N SER A 74 17.67 -2.96 -1.56
CA SER A 74 19.04 -2.90 -1.04
C SER A 74 19.26 -1.62 -0.23
N HIS A 75 18.81 -0.47 -0.75
CA HIS A 75 18.92 0.83 -0.07
C HIS A 75 18.14 0.85 1.25
N LEU A 76 16.89 0.40 1.21
CA LEU A 76 16.02 0.42 2.39
C LEU A 76 16.51 -0.51 3.50
N LYS A 77 16.99 -1.72 3.17
CA LYS A 77 17.51 -2.66 4.18
C LYS A 77 18.82 -2.22 4.81
N GLU A 78 19.62 -1.41 4.11
CA GLU A 78 20.86 -0.84 4.65
C GLU A 78 20.58 0.32 5.63
N ARG A 79 19.51 1.09 5.40
CA ARG A 79 19.24 2.35 6.12
C ARG A 79 18.15 2.26 7.16
N VAL A 80 17.18 1.36 6.98
CA VAL A 80 15.99 1.27 7.83
C VAL A 80 15.86 -0.14 8.37
N GLU A 81 15.98 -0.25 9.69
CA GLU A 81 15.79 -1.53 10.37
C GLU A 81 14.34 -1.99 10.28
N ASN A 82 14.13 -3.28 9.99
CA ASN A 82 12.81 -3.91 9.93
C ASN A 82 11.81 -3.24 8.97
N ILE A 83 12.30 -2.60 7.90
CA ILE A 83 11.46 -1.90 6.93
C ILE A 83 10.35 -2.78 6.32
N ASP A 84 10.63 -4.08 6.12
CA ASP A 84 9.63 -5.05 5.65
C ASP A 84 8.40 -5.08 6.58
N GLU A 85 8.63 -5.08 7.90
CA GLU A 85 7.57 -5.14 8.90
C GLU A 85 6.84 -3.80 9.02
N LYS A 86 7.56 -2.68 8.97
CA LYS A 86 6.96 -1.34 8.99
C LYS A 86 5.97 -1.17 7.83
N ILE A 87 6.36 -1.60 6.62
CA ILE A 87 5.49 -1.58 5.43
C ILE A 87 4.28 -2.49 5.62
N LYS A 88 4.47 -3.71 6.15
CA LYS A 88 3.37 -4.65 6.39
C LYS A 88 2.35 -4.11 7.38
N VAL A 89 2.81 -3.63 8.53
CA VAL A 89 1.94 -3.11 9.60
C VAL A 89 1.09 -1.98 9.08
N ALA A 90 1.71 -0.98 8.45
CA ALA A 90 0.95 0.17 7.96
C ALA A 90 -0.03 -0.18 6.83
N SER A 91 0.40 -1.04 5.91
CA SER A 91 -0.49 -1.50 4.84
C SER A 91 -1.67 -2.28 5.41
N ARG A 92 -1.45 -3.11 6.44
CA ARG A 92 -2.51 -3.84 7.13
C ARG A 92 -3.46 -2.90 7.85
N THR A 93 -2.98 -1.91 8.59
CA THR A 93 -3.82 -0.91 9.27
C THR A 93 -4.79 -0.27 8.29
N ILE A 94 -4.31 0.14 7.12
CA ILE A 94 -5.15 0.77 6.09
C ILE A 94 -6.14 -0.19 5.46
N ILE A 95 -5.73 -1.44 5.22
CA ILE A 95 -6.66 -2.47 4.74
C ILE A 95 -7.76 -2.72 5.77
N GLU A 96 -7.43 -2.78 7.06
CA GLU A 96 -8.39 -2.98 8.15
C GLU A 96 -9.34 -1.78 8.30
N GLU A 97 -8.84 -0.55 8.16
CA GLU A 97 -9.68 0.66 8.14
C GLU A 97 -10.65 0.64 6.96
N LEU A 98 -10.17 0.39 5.74
CA LEU A 98 -11.02 0.29 4.56
C LEU A 98 -12.08 -0.81 4.71
N ARG A 99 -11.73 -1.96 5.29
CA ARG A 99 -12.69 -3.03 5.56
C ARG A 99 -13.75 -2.62 6.58
N ARG A 100 -13.37 -1.90 7.63
CA ARG A 100 -14.33 -1.36 8.61
C ARG A 100 -15.30 -0.39 7.93
N ASP A 101 -14.80 0.50 7.09
CA ASP A 101 -15.66 1.45 6.35
C ASP A 101 -16.68 0.71 5.46
N LEU A 102 -16.26 -0.37 4.81
CA LEU A 102 -17.15 -1.22 4.00
C LEU A 102 -18.19 -1.94 4.85
N ASP A 103 -17.82 -2.46 6.02
CA ASP A 103 -18.75 -3.09 6.95
C ASP A 103 -19.79 -2.08 7.47
N GLU A 104 -19.40 -0.84 7.73
CA GLU A 104 -20.32 0.24 8.13
C GLU A 104 -21.33 0.58 7.04
N VAL A 105 -20.89 0.67 5.78
CA VAL A 105 -21.78 0.87 4.63
C VAL A 105 -22.77 -0.29 4.52
N LYS A 106 -22.28 -1.53 4.62
CA LYS A 106 -23.13 -2.73 4.56
C LYS A 106 -24.19 -2.77 5.66
N ASN A 107 -23.82 -2.39 6.89
CA ASN A 107 -24.75 -2.40 8.03
C ASN A 107 -25.74 -1.21 8.02
N SER A 108 -25.52 -0.23 7.14
CA SER A 108 -26.37 0.96 6.97
C SER A 108 -27.35 0.85 5.80
N LEU A 109 -27.29 -0.25 5.03
CA LEU A 109 -28.19 -0.62 3.93
C LEU A 109 -29.24 -1.63 4.42
#